data_AF-A0AAN7JE50-F1
#
_entry.id   AF-A0AAN7JE50-F1
#
_cell.length_a   1.000
_cell.length_b   1.000
_cell.length_c   1.000
_cell.angle_alpha   90.00
_cell.angle_beta   90.00
_cell.angle_gamma   90.00
#
_symmetry.space_group_name_H-M   'P 1'
#
loop_
_entity.id
_entity.type
_entity.pdbx_description
1 polymer ?
#
loop_
_entity_poly.entity_id
_entity_poly.type
_entity_poly.pdbx_seq_one_letter_code
_entity_poly.pdbx_strand_id
1 'polypeptide(L)'
;MTVLKRYVLRLFISIKYITANVVDRNNGRIVVTASTVEHSIKDSLECGRSCNAKAAAVVGEVLAMRLRVEGLEQGQGRGIHVDLNKEIEKKGFKNRTKIWAIVNSLRNNGVKLILDDDDDSTSRPS
;
A
#
# COMPACT_ATOMS: atom_id res chain seq x y z
N MET A 1 24.13 -0.53 -6.28
CA MET A 1 23.12 -0.59 -7.36
C MET A 1 21.83 -0.01 -6.81
N THR A 2 21.42 1.20 -7.20
CA THR A 2 20.15 1.78 -6.76
C THR A 2 19.01 1.12 -7.51
N VAL A 3 18.18 0.34 -6.81
CA VAL A 3 16.99 -0.29 -7.40
C VAL A 3 16.03 0.80 -7.90
N LEU A 4 15.55 0.69 -9.15
CA LEU A 4 14.61 1.64 -9.77
C LEU A 4 13.32 1.79 -8.92
N LYS A 5 12.78 0.66 -8.45
CA LYS A 5 11.63 0.58 -7.54
C LYS A 5 12.10 0.45 -6.09
N ARG A 6 12.43 1.59 -5.46
CA ARG A 6 12.97 1.58 -4.08
C ARG A 6 11.91 1.20 -3.04
N TYR A 7 10.74 1.83 -3.08
CA TYR A 7 9.65 1.60 -2.15
C TYR A 7 8.49 0.89 -2.84
N VAL A 8 8.08 -0.26 -2.32
CA VAL A 8 7.00 -1.08 -2.86
C VAL A 8 5.89 -1.25 -1.82
N LEU A 9 4.66 -0.92 -2.18
CA LEU A 9 3.49 -1.19 -1.36
C LEU A 9 3.05 -2.64 -1.53
N ARG A 10 3.04 -3.39 -0.43
CA ARG A 10 2.48 -4.73 -0.34
C ARG A 10 1.28 -4.71 0.56
N LEU A 11 0.15 -5.12 0.00
CA LEU A 11 -1.09 -5.23 0.75
C LEU A 11 -1.22 -6.67 1.24
N PHE A 12 -1.97 -6.91 2.30
CA PHE A 12 -2.42 -8.22 2.72
C PHE A 12 -3.85 -8.09 3.21
N ILE A 13 -4.77 -8.74 2.50
CA ILE A 13 -6.20 -8.66 2.79
C ILE A 13 -6.66 -10.08 3.10
N SER A 14 -6.99 -10.30 4.36
CA SER A 14 -7.62 -11.53 4.84
C SER A 14 -9.11 -11.30 5.07
N ILE A 15 -9.85 -12.35 5.41
CA ILE A 15 -11.27 -12.23 5.79
C ILE A 15 -11.44 -11.30 7.00
N LYS A 16 -10.50 -11.38 7.95
CA LYS A 16 -10.55 -10.64 9.22
C LYS A 16 -9.78 -9.33 9.21
N TYR A 17 -8.62 -9.25 8.54
CA TYR A 17 -7.72 -8.10 8.69
C TYR A 17 -7.22 -7.56 7.36
N ILE A 18 -6.91 -6.27 7.36
CA ILE A 18 -6.25 -5.58 6.26
C ILE A 18 -4.93 -5.03 6.81
N THR A 19 -3.85 -5.33 6.12
CA THR A 19 -2.51 -4.86 6.42
C THR A 19 -1.91 -4.24 5.16
N ALA A 20 -1.26 -3.09 5.30
CA ALA A 20 -0.53 -2.41 4.25
C ALA A 20 0.91 -2.20 4.73
N ASN A 21 1.87 -2.68 3.95
CA ASN A 21 3.30 -2.61 4.23
C ASN A 21 4.01 -1.89 3.10
N VAL A 22 4.84 -0.91 3.42
CA VAL A 22 5.77 -0.28 2.49
C VAL A 22 7.14 -0.88 2.73
N VAL A 23 7.68 -1.57 1.72
CA VAL A 23 8.95 -2.28 1.80
C VAL A 23 10.00 -1.50 1.02
N ASP A 24 11.15 -1.22 1.65
CA ASP A 24 12.34 -0.72 0.97
C ASP A 24 13.11 -1.91 0.39
N ARG A 25 13.20 -1.96 -0.94
CA ARG A 25 13.82 -3.06 -1.69
C ARG A 25 15.35 -3.01 -1.65
N ASN A 26 15.93 -1.86 -1.31
CA ASN A 26 17.38 -1.69 -1.21
C ASN A 26 17.91 -2.29 0.10
N ASN A 27 17.18 -2.11 1.20
CA ASN A 27 17.54 -2.59 2.53
C ASN A 27 16.82 -3.89 2.91
N GLY A 28 15.78 -4.28 2.17
CA GLY A 28 14.97 -5.46 2.45
C GLY A 28 14.13 -5.34 3.73
N ARG A 29 13.85 -4.11 4.18
CA ARG A 29 13.14 -3.83 5.43
C ARG A 29 11.78 -3.18 5.16
N ILE A 30 10.87 -3.37 6.10
CA ILE A 30 9.58 -2.68 6.11
C ILE A 30 9.82 -1.30 6.72
N VAL A 31 9.42 -0.27 5.99
CA VAL A 31 9.57 1.14 6.37
C VAL A 31 8.36 1.57 7.19
N VAL A 32 7.18 1.29 6.65
CA VAL A 32 5.92 1.64 7.29
C VAL A 32 4.96 0.46 7.16
N THR A 33 4.30 0.13 8.25
CA THR A 33 3.16 -0.78 8.28
C THR A 33 1.95 -0.02 8.80
N ALA A 34 0.77 -0.36 8.32
CA ALA A 34 -0.51 0.00 8.92
C ALA A 34 -1.45 -1.18 8.83
N SER A 35 -2.20 -1.49 9.90
CA SER A 35 -3.08 -2.65 9.90
C SER A 35 -4.29 -2.51 10.82
N THR A 36 -5.41 -3.12 10.43
CA THR A 36 -6.65 -3.08 11.25
C THR A 36 -6.58 -3.88 12.55
N VAL A 37 -5.48 -4.60 12.80
CA VAL A 37 -5.21 -5.23 14.11
C VAL A 37 -4.64 -4.26 15.14
N GLU A 38 -4.13 -3.10 14.70
CA GLU A 38 -3.62 -2.08 15.62
C GLU A 38 -4.75 -1.55 16.50
N HIS A 39 -4.49 -1.46 17.80
CA HIS A 39 -5.49 -1.08 18.79
C HIS A 39 -6.14 0.27 18.46
N SER A 40 -5.34 1.26 18.06
CA SER A 40 -5.82 2.60 17.69
C SER A 40 -6.78 2.59 16.50
N ILE A 41 -6.55 1.71 15.52
CA ILE A 41 -7.41 1.58 14.33
C ILE A 41 -8.62 0.71 14.65
N LYS A 42 -8.45 -0.30 15.50
CA LYS A 42 -9.50 -1.24 15.90
C LYS A 42 -10.59 -0.55 16.72
N ASP A 43 -10.22 0.31 17.68
CA ASP A 43 -11.18 1.12 18.45
C ASP A 43 -11.92 2.13 17.58
N SER A 44 -11.23 2.72 16.60
CA SER A 44 -11.84 3.67 15.66
C SER A 44 -12.83 3.02 14.68
N LEU A 45 -12.83 1.69 14.57
CA LEU A 45 -13.73 0.94 13.70
C LEU A 45 -14.91 0.38 14.51
N GLU A 46 -15.87 1.26 14.79
CA GLU A 46 -17.06 1.03 15.63
C GLU A 46 -17.92 -0.19 15.25
N CYS A 47 -17.72 -0.79 14.07
CA CYS A 47 -18.60 -1.81 13.52
C CYS A 47 -18.10 -3.27 13.66
N GLY A 48 -16.97 -3.52 14.35
CA GLY A 48 -16.41 -4.89 14.51
C GLY A 48 -16.02 -5.60 13.20
N ARG A 49 -16.25 -4.96 12.05
CA ARG A 49 -15.91 -5.41 10.71
C ARG A 49 -14.66 -4.70 10.24
N SER A 50 -13.52 -5.32 10.52
CA SER A 50 -12.17 -4.85 10.20
C SER A 50 -11.76 -5.06 8.72
N CYS A 51 -12.66 -5.55 7.86
CA CYS A 51 -12.38 -5.85 6.45
C CYS A 51 -13.36 -5.21 5.45
N ASN A 52 -13.83 -3.99 5.75
CA ASN A 52 -14.68 -3.18 4.86
C ASN A 52 -13.86 -2.20 4.01
N ALA A 53 -14.44 -1.67 2.93
CA ALA A 53 -13.80 -0.63 2.11
C ALA A 53 -13.49 0.66 2.92
N LYS A 54 -14.35 1.01 3.89
CA LYS A 54 -14.08 2.11 4.84
C LYS A 54 -12.87 1.83 5.74
N ALA A 55 -12.76 0.61 6.28
CA ALA A 55 -11.59 0.22 7.07
C ALA A 55 -10.30 0.24 6.24
N ALA A 56 -10.39 -0.18 4.98
CA ALA A 56 -9.29 -0.09 4.03
C ALA A 56 -8.87 1.38 3.80
N ALA A 57 -9.83 2.31 3.68
CA ALA A 57 -9.52 3.73 3.55
C ALA A 57 -8.78 4.27 4.79
N VAL A 58 -9.25 3.95 6.00
CA VAL A 58 -8.60 4.35 7.27
C VAL A 58 -7.17 3.79 7.35
N VAL A 59 -6.95 2.53 6.97
CA VAL A 59 -5.59 1.96 6.91
C VAL A 59 -4.71 2.74 5.93
N GLY A 60 -5.24 3.12 4.76
CA GLY A 60 -4.52 3.92 3.77
C GLY A 60 -4.17 5.33 4.28
N GLU A 61 -5.07 5.96 5.01
CA GLU A 61 -4.85 7.26 5.64
C GLU A 61 -3.78 7.19 6.73
N VAL A 62 -3.87 6.23 7.65
CA VAL A 62 -2.86 6.02 8.69
C VAL A 62 -1.49 5.72 8.09
N LEU A 63 -1.45 4.92 7.02
CA LEU A 63 -0.21 4.66 6.29
C LEU A 63 0.38 5.93 5.67
N ALA A 64 -0.46 6.79 5.08
CA ALA A 64 -0.04 8.07 4.51
C ALA A 64 0.55 9.01 5.58
N MET A 65 -0.12 9.11 6.73
CA MET A 65 0.37 9.92 7.85
C MET A 65 1.71 9.41 8.37
N ARG A 66 1.88 8.09 8.51
CA ARG A 66 3.16 7.49 8.92
C ARG A 66 4.27 7.73 7.89
N LEU A 67 3.96 7.62 6.60
CA LEU A 67 4.91 7.95 5.54
C LEU A 67 5.35 9.42 5.55
N ARG A 68 4.44 10.33 5.93
CA ARG A 68 4.73 11.75 6.08
C ARG A 68 5.64 12.03 7.28
N VAL A 69 5.40 11.36 8.41
CA VAL A 69 6.27 11.45 9.61
C VAL A 69 7.69 10.97 9.30
N GLU A 70 7.83 9.89 8.52
CA GLU A 70 9.13 9.38 8.06
C GLU A 70 9.78 10.26 6.97
N GLY A 71 9.09 11.29 6.46
CA GLY A 71 9.57 12.15 5.37
C GLY A 71 9.68 11.44 4.02
N LEU A 72 8.98 10.31 3.85
CA LEU A 72 9.02 9.46 2.66
C LEU A 72 7.75 9.60 1.79
N GLU A 73 7.00 10.68 1.98
CA GLU A 73 5.78 11.04 1.24
C GLU A 73 5.96 11.02 -0.30
N GLN A 74 7.16 11.32 -0.79
CA GLN A 74 7.51 11.24 -2.21
C GLN A 74 8.37 10.04 -2.61
N GLY A 75 8.65 9.10 -1.69
CA GLY A 75 9.54 7.96 -1.95
C GLY A 75 10.92 8.39 -2.45
N GLN A 76 11.52 9.41 -1.81
CA GLN A 76 12.76 10.07 -2.26
C GLN A 76 12.70 10.55 -3.73
N GLY A 77 11.57 11.13 -4.14
CA GLY A 77 11.34 11.67 -5.49
C GLY A 77 10.91 10.63 -6.54
N ARG A 78 11.09 9.34 -6.25
CA ARG A 78 10.74 8.22 -7.15
C ARG A 78 9.37 7.61 -6.87
N GLY A 79 8.63 8.11 -5.88
CA GLY A 79 7.29 7.61 -5.55
C GLY A 79 7.28 6.22 -4.91
N ILE A 80 6.09 5.81 -4.48
CA ILE A 80 5.83 4.47 -3.95
C ILE A 80 5.19 3.65 -5.06
N HIS A 81 5.84 2.54 -5.40
CA HIS A 81 5.37 1.64 -6.46
C HIS A 81 4.30 0.70 -5.93
N VAL A 82 3.21 0.56 -6.70
CA VAL A 82 2.12 -0.35 -6.39
C VAL A 82 1.76 -1.16 -7.64
N ASP A 83 1.96 -2.48 -7.58
CA ASP A 83 1.54 -3.40 -8.63
C ASP A 83 0.05 -3.76 -8.43
N LEU A 84 -0.86 -2.91 -8.90
CA LEU A 84 -2.30 -3.10 -8.67
C LEU A 84 -2.86 -4.37 -9.31
N ASN A 85 -2.50 -4.65 -10.56
CA ASN A 85 -2.99 -5.84 -11.29
C ASN A 85 -2.59 -7.11 -10.56
N LYS A 86 -1.31 -7.24 -10.20
CA LYS A 86 -0.78 -8.38 -9.45
C LYS A 86 -1.46 -8.58 -8.10
N GLU A 87 -1.76 -7.49 -7.39
CA GLU A 87 -2.44 -7.55 -6.09
C GLU A 87 -3.91 -7.93 -6.23
N ILE A 88 -4.59 -7.49 -7.30
CA ILE A 88 -5.99 -7.84 -7.61
C ILE A 88 -6.07 -9.31 -8.06
N GLU A 89 -5.18 -9.77 -8.93
CA GLU A 89 -5.13 -11.15 -9.40
C GLU A 89 -4.89 -12.14 -8.26
N LYS A 90 -3.93 -11.85 -7.37
CA LYS A 90 -3.61 -12.72 -6.23
C LYS A 90 -4.72 -12.81 -5.19
N LYS A 91 -5.55 -11.77 -5.06
CA LYS A 91 -6.55 -11.64 -3.98
C LYS A 91 -7.99 -11.79 -4.47
N GLY A 92 -8.20 -11.84 -5.77
CA GLY A 92 -9.51 -11.96 -6.40
C GLY A 92 -10.29 -10.65 -6.47
N PHE A 93 -11.22 -10.61 -7.42
CA PHE A 93 -12.03 -9.44 -7.78
C PHE A 93 -12.80 -8.82 -6.60
N LYS A 94 -13.22 -9.62 -5.60
CA LYS A 94 -13.96 -9.13 -4.41
C LYS A 94 -13.13 -8.15 -3.57
N ASN A 95 -11.82 -8.17 -3.69
CA ASN A 95 -10.92 -7.28 -2.96
C ASN A 95 -10.54 -6.01 -3.75
N ARG A 96 -10.97 -5.88 -5.01
CA ARG A 96 -10.69 -4.70 -5.87
C ARG A 96 -11.11 -3.39 -5.19
N THR A 97 -12.33 -3.34 -4.66
CA THR A 97 -12.86 -2.12 -4.00
C THR A 97 -12.05 -1.73 -2.77
N LYS A 98 -11.54 -2.71 -2.01
CA LYS A 98 -10.72 -2.47 -0.82
C LYS A 98 -9.34 -1.95 -1.19
N ILE A 99 -8.70 -2.55 -2.19
CA ILE A 99 -7.41 -2.11 -2.73
C ILE A 99 -7.54 -0.68 -3.27
N TRP A 100 -8.59 -0.41 -4.04
CA TRP A 100 -8.85 0.92 -4.61
C TRP A 100 -9.09 1.97 -3.52
N ALA A 101 -9.80 1.61 -2.44
CA ALA A 101 -9.99 2.50 -1.29
C ALA A 101 -8.66 2.90 -0.62
N ILE A 102 -7.71 1.96 -0.48
CA ILE A 102 -6.38 2.25 0.08
C ILE A 102 -5.60 3.19 -0.84
N VAL A 103 -5.56 2.90 -2.14
CA VAL A 103 -4.86 3.71 -3.14
C VAL A 103 -5.45 5.12 -3.22
N ASN A 104 -6.78 5.24 -3.22
CA ASN A 104 -7.45 6.53 -3.25
C ASN A 104 -7.16 7.35 -1.97
N SER A 105 -7.11 6.69 -0.81
CA SER A 105 -6.80 7.37 0.46
C SER A 105 -5.36 7.87 0.49
N LEU A 106 -4.41 7.07 0.00
CA LEU A 106 -3.00 7.48 -0.14
C LEU A 106 -2.86 8.67 -1.10
N ARG A 107 -3.54 8.63 -2.25
CA ARG A 107 -3.51 9.72 -3.24
C ARG A 107 -4.13 11.01 -2.70
N ASN A 108 -5.26 10.92 -1.99
CA ASN A 108 -5.90 12.07 -1.35
C ASN A 108 -5.02 12.72 -0.28
N ASN A 109 -4.16 11.94 0.38
CA ASN A 109 -3.21 12.44 1.38
C ASN A 109 -1.87 12.94 0.76
N GLY A 110 -1.77 13.06 -0.57
CA GLY A 110 -0.62 13.64 -1.24
C GLY A 110 0.56 12.70 -1.45
N VAL A 111 0.41 11.39 -1.20
CA VAL A 111 1.47 10.41 -1.45
C VAL A 111 1.62 10.17 -2.95
N LYS A 112 2.85 10.32 -3.46
CA LYS A 112 3.15 10.07 -4.88
C LYS A 112 3.20 8.57 -5.15
N LEU A 113 2.08 8.04 -5.66
CA LEU A 113 1.95 6.64 -6.04
C LEU A 113 2.29 6.45 -7.52
N ILE A 114 3.12 5.47 -7.83
CA ILE A 114 3.36 4.99 -9.18
C ILE A 114 2.65 3.65 -9.32
N LEU A 115 1.66 3.63 -10.21
CA LEU A 115 0.97 2.42 -10.58
C LEU A 115 1.80 1.76 -11.67
N ASP A 116 2.41 0.64 -11.34
CA ASP A 116 3.01 -0.22 -12.36
C ASP A 116 1.87 -1.00 -13.02
N ASP A 117 1.42 -0.49 -14.17
CA ASP A 117 0.74 -1.30 -15.18
C ASP A 117 1.86 -1.99 -15.94
N ASP A 118 1.81 -3.33 -16.06
CA ASP A 118 2.85 -4.18 -16.64
C ASP A 118 3.59 -3.54 -17.84
N ASP A 119 4.73 -2.91 -17.58
CA ASP A 119 5.78 -2.76 -18.57
C ASP A 119 6.96 -3.59 -18.07
N ASP A 120 6.78 -4.90 -18.22
CA ASP A 120 7.89 -5.80 -18.48
C ASP A 120 8.43 -5.45 -19.89
N SER A 121 8.98 -4.24 -20.07
CA SER A 121 10.05 -4.06 -21.05
C SER A 121 11.25 -4.84 -20.51
N THR A 122 11.16 -6.15 -20.71
CA THR A 122 12.28 -7.04 -20.92
C THR A 122 13.37 -6.25 -21.61
N SER A 123 14.37 -5.85 -20.83
CA SER A 123 15.69 -5.50 -21.37
C SER A 123 16.25 -6.81 -21.91
N ARG A 124 15.79 -7.26 -23.09
CA ARG A 124 16.44 -8.30 -23.88
C ARG A 124 17.80 -7.72 -24.27
N PRO A 125 18.93 -8.27 -23.80
CA PRO A 125 20.18 -8.00 -24.48
C PRO A 125 20.07 -8.58 -25.89
N SER A 126 20.53 -7.81 -26.87
CA SER A 126 20.55 -8.11 -28.30
C SER A 126 21.34 -9.38 -28.63
#